data_AF-A0A952D7P8-F1
#
_entry.id   AF-A0A952D7P8-F1
#
_cell.length_a   1.000
_cell.length_b   1.000
_cell.length_c   1.000
_cell.angle_alpha   90.00
_cell.angle_beta   90.00
_cell.angle_gamma   90.00
#
_symmetry.space_group_name_H-M   'P 1'
#
loop_
_entity.id
_entity.type
_entity.pdbx_description
1 polymer ?
#
loop_
_entity_poly.entity_id
_entity_poly.type
_entity_poly.pdbx_seq_one_letter_code
_entity_poly.pdbx_strand_id
1 'polypeptide(L)'
;MGSAALAALFVVALGAPQTAPAEGSERELDSRFKLVRPLPGLPAITVDYPASQIGIAQALAREHQLQARILWVDATANLVRLNDDWKVARLVQRAQSVGFNTIVLDIKPIVGHTLYPSAFAPKLDSWRGVDMPSRFDPLAAMVRECKKSGMPLLVSMNAFSEGHRIAQFDKIGPAGPGLAKRDQQSVLYEADVRVIARETASE
;
A
#
# COMPACT_ATOMS: atom_id res chain seq x y z
N MET A 1 11.29 0.61 65.24
CA MET A 1 12.12 -0.09 64.25
C MET A 1 11.21 -0.82 63.29
N GLY A 2 11.22 -0.46 62.00
CA GLY A 2 10.74 -1.25 60.86
C GLY A 2 9.25 -1.57 60.78
N SER A 3 8.41 -0.61 60.36
CA SER A 3 7.07 -0.88 59.82
C SER A 3 7.19 -1.28 58.35
N ALA A 4 6.95 -2.56 58.03
CA ALA A 4 6.80 -3.02 56.66
C ALA A 4 5.32 -2.94 56.27
N ALA A 5 4.96 -1.93 55.48
CA ALA A 5 3.66 -1.82 54.85
C ALA A 5 3.62 -2.74 53.63
N LEU A 6 2.88 -3.85 53.73
CA LEU A 6 2.49 -4.66 52.58
C LEU A 6 1.10 -4.22 52.15
N ALA A 7 1.03 -3.40 51.11
CA ALA A 7 -0.22 -2.97 50.49
C ALA A 7 -0.80 -4.14 49.67
N ALA A 8 -1.83 -4.79 50.20
CA ALA A 8 -2.67 -5.70 49.43
C ALA A 8 -3.63 -4.87 48.57
N LEU A 9 -3.39 -4.85 47.26
CA LEU A 9 -4.27 -4.21 46.29
C LEU A 9 -5.50 -5.11 46.06
N PHE A 10 -6.61 -4.80 46.73
CA PHE A 10 -7.91 -5.39 46.42
C PHE A 10 -8.47 -4.72 45.16
N VAL A 11 -8.41 -5.41 44.01
CA VAL A 11 -9.17 -5.03 42.83
C VAL A 11 -10.62 -5.47 43.04
N VAL A 12 -11.48 -4.54 43.45
CA VAL A 12 -12.94 -4.75 43.41
C VAL A 12 -13.36 -4.62 41.96
N ALA A 13 -13.52 -5.74 41.26
CA ALA A 13 -14.27 -5.78 40.03
C ALA A 13 -15.75 -5.54 40.39
N LEU A 14 -16.26 -4.34 40.13
CA LEU A 14 -17.69 -4.07 40.12
C LEU A 14 -18.31 -4.83 38.93
N GLY A 15 -18.56 -6.12 39.12
CA GLY A 15 -19.47 -6.87 38.26
C GLY A 15 -20.88 -6.34 38.51
N ALA A 16 -21.39 -5.53 37.58
CA ALA A 16 -22.82 -5.25 37.54
C ALA A 16 -23.56 -6.61 37.45
N PRO A 17 -24.62 -6.85 38.22
CA PRO A 17 -25.38 -8.08 38.10
C PRO A 17 -25.90 -8.21 36.68
N GLN A 18 -25.50 -9.27 35.98
CA GLN A 18 -26.16 -9.70 34.76
C GLN A 18 -27.57 -10.12 35.13
N THR A 19 -28.52 -9.20 35.03
CA THR A 19 -29.93 -9.55 34.92
C THR A 19 -30.07 -10.41 33.68
N ALA A 20 -30.54 -11.66 33.85
CA ALA A 20 -30.86 -12.54 32.75
C ALA A 20 -31.73 -11.78 31.72
N PRO A 21 -31.39 -11.83 30.42
CA PRO A 21 -32.22 -11.16 29.42
C PRO A 21 -33.60 -11.82 29.41
N ALA A 22 -34.64 -11.00 29.45
CA ALA A 22 -36.02 -11.45 29.28
C ALA A 22 -36.15 -12.29 28.00
N GLU A 23 -36.74 -13.47 28.13
CA GLU A 23 -37.12 -14.31 26.99
C GLU A 23 -38.07 -13.53 26.08
N GLY A 24 -37.76 -13.45 24.78
CA GLY A 24 -38.73 -13.00 23.77
C GLY A 24 -38.36 -11.79 22.91
N SER A 25 -37.09 -11.53 22.60
CA SER A 25 -36.75 -10.73 21.41
C SER A 25 -35.81 -11.53 20.52
N GLU A 26 -36.26 -11.92 19.33
CA GLU A 26 -35.35 -12.31 18.26
C GLU A 26 -34.36 -11.14 18.05
N ARG A 27 -33.13 -11.31 18.54
CA ARG A 27 -32.06 -10.36 18.22
C ARG A 27 -31.77 -10.54 16.75
N GLU A 28 -32.35 -9.68 15.93
CA GLU A 28 -31.89 -9.46 14.57
C GLU A 28 -30.37 -9.25 14.65
N LEU A 29 -29.61 -10.22 14.14
CA LEU A 29 -28.16 -10.18 14.18
C LEU A 29 -27.73 -9.05 13.24
N ASP A 30 -27.57 -7.85 13.78
CA ASP A 30 -27.10 -6.68 13.05
C ASP A 30 -25.79 -7.06 12.34
N SER A 31 -25.83 -7.08 11.00
CA SER A 31 -24.73 -7.55 10.18
C SER A 31 -23.48 -6.73 10.49
N ARG A 32 -22.36 -7.40 10.77
CA ARG A 32 -21.05 -6.73 10.92
C ARG A 32 -20.68 -5.94 9.66
N PHE A 33 -21.16 -6.37 8.50
CA PHE A 33 -20.93 -5.71 7.23
C PHE A 33 -22.05 -4.68 7.00
N LYS A 34 -21.69 -3.41 7.09
CA LYS A 34 -22.63 -2.29 6.91
C LYS A 34 -22.31 -1.55 5.63
N LEU A 35 -23.37 -1.16 4.92
CA LEU A 35 -23.27 -0.26 3.79
C LEU A 35 -23.02 1.15 4.35
N VAL A 36 -21.84 1.70 4.12
CA VAL A 36 -21.49 3.04 4.59
C VAL A 36 -21.11 3.94 3.42
N ARG A 37 -21.29 5.24 3.61
CA ARG A 37 -20.80 6.28 2.69
C ARG A 37 -19.63 6.99 3.34
N PRO A 38 -18.42 6.41 3.31
CA PRO A 38 -17.27 7.04 3.94
C PRO A 38 -16.85 8.31 3.19
N LEU A 39 -17.30 8.48 1.95
CA LEU A 39 -16.91 9.53 1.03
C LEU A 39 -18.16 10.24 0.48
N PRO A 40 -18.34 11.55 0.75
CA PRO A 40 -19.40 12.34 0.13
C PRO A 40 -19.28 12.32 -1.40
N GLY A 41 -20.38 12.05 -2.09
CA GLY A 41 -20.43 12.06 -3.57
C GLY A 41 -20.03 10.74 -4.26
N LEU A 42 -19.65 9.70 -3.51
CA LEU A 42 -19.40 8.37 -4.06
C LEU A 42 -20.50 7.37 -3.65
N PRO A 43 -20.70 6.28 -4.42
CA PRO A 43 -21.54 5.16 -4.02
C PRO A 43 -21.14 4.60 -2.66
N ALA A 44 -22.12 4.10 -1.93
CA ALA A 44 -21.87 3.46 -0.65
C ALA A 44 -21.10 2.14 -0.84
N ILE A 45 -20.22 1.81 0.09
CA ILE A 45 -19.43 0.57 0.09
C ILE A 45 -19.78 -0.25 1.33
N THR A 46 -19.75 -1.57 1.17
CA THR A 46 -19.91 -2.50 2.29
C THR A 46 -18.59 -2.65 3.01
N VAL A 47 -18.57 -2.39 4.32
CA VAL A 47 -17.38 -2.56 5.16
C VAL A 47 -17.73 -3.31 6.42
N ASP A 48 -16.75 -4.05 6.94
CA ASP A 48 -16.77 -4.59 8.29
C ASP A 48 -16.75 -3.43 9.31
N TYR A 49 -17.94 -3.03 9.74
CA TYR A 49 -18.14 -1.82 10.53
C TYR A 49 -17.39 -1.90 11.85
N PRO A 50 -17.54 -2.95 12.69
CA PRO A 50 -16.80 -3.06 13.94
C PRO A 50 -15.29 -2.97 13.74
N ALA A 51 -14.71 -3.73 12.81
CA ALA A 51 -13.27 -3.71 12.55
C ALA A 51 -12.79 -2.34 12.06
N SER A 52 -13.61 -1.63 11.28
CA SER A 52 -13.32 -0.27 10.82
C SER A 52 -13.41 0.81 11.90
N GLN A 53 -13.92 0.47 13.09
CA GLN A 53 -14.02 1.36 14.27
C GLN A 53 -12.99 1.03 15.36
N ILE A 54 -12.15 0.00 15.19
CA ILE A 54 -11.19 -0.38 16.23
C ILE A 54 -10.05 0.63 16.29
N GLY A 55 -9.92 1.30 17.43
CA GLY A 55 -8.80 2.17 17.75
C GLY A 55 -9.15 3.66 17.75
N ILE A 56 -8.55 4.40 18.69
CA ILE A 56 -8.75 5.85 18.83
C ILE A 56 -8.33 6.61 17.56
N ALA A 57 -7.32 6.10 16.84
CA ALA A 57 -6.85 6.68 15.59
C ALA A 57 -7.89 6.59 14.46
N GLN A 58 -8.58 5.45 14.33
CA GLN A 58 -9.61 5.23 13.32
C GLN A 58 -10.87 6.07 13.60
N ALA A 59 -11.26 6.19 14.88
CA ALA A 59 -12.35 7.05 15.32
C ALA A 59 -12.04 8.53 15.06
N LEU A 60 -10.89 9.04 15.53
CA LEU A 60 -10.48 10.42 15.26
C LEU A 60 -10.30 10.69 13.76
N ALA A 61 -9.70 9.76 13.01
CA ALA A 61 -9.52 9.94 11.58
C ALA A 61 -10.86 10.03 10.86
N ARG A 62 -11.94 9.43 11.39
CA ARG A 62 -13.28 9.54 10.82
C ARG A 62 -14.00 10.81 11.23
N GLU A 63 -13.95 11.13 12.52
CA GLU A 63 -14.52 12.35 13.08
C GLU A 63 -13.94 13.60 12.40
N HIS A 64 -12.63 13.61 12.15
CA HIS A 64 -11.92 14.72 11.54
C HIS A 64 -11.68 14.56 10.03
N GLN A 65 -12.25 13.53 9.39
CA GLN A 65 -12.07 13.24 7.96
C GLN A 65 -10.60 13.09 7.52
N LEU A 66 -9.73 12.62 8.41
CA LEU A 66 -8.30 12.38 8.21
C LEU A 66 -7.98 10.98 7.67
N GLN A 67 -8.96 10.21 7.19
CA GLN A 67 -8.66 8.88 6.66
C GLN A 67 -7.74 9.01 5.45
N ALA A 68 -6.61 8.31 5.52
CA ALA A 68 -5.66 8.22 4.44
C ALA A 68 -6.30 7.46 3.27
N ARG A 69 -6.48 8.15 2.14
CA ARG A 69 -6.98 7.60 0.88
C ARG A 69 -5.84 7.74 -0.10
N ILE A 70 -4.95 6.74 -0.01
CA ILE A 70 -3.66 6.75 -0.68
C ILE A 70 -3.79 5.98 -1.99
N LEU A 71 -3.44 6.62 -3.10
CA LEU A 71 -3.24 5.96 -4.38
C LEU A 71 -1.74 5.69 -4.56
N TRP A 72 -1.35 4.42 -4.59
CA TRP A 72 0.01 4.02 -4.93
C TRP A 72 0.14 3.86 -6.45
N VAL A 73 1.06 4.61 -7.05
CA VAL A 73 1.35 4.59 -8.48
C VAL A 73 2.71 3.95 -8.70
N ASP A 74 2.71 2.67 -9.07
CA ASP A 74 3.91 1.94 -9.50
C ASP A 74 4.41 2.49 -10.85
N ALA A 75 5.71 2.75 -10.95
CA ALA A 75 6.35 3.31 -12.13
C ALA A 75 6.19 2.42 -13.36
N THR A 76 6.57 1.15 -13.24
CA THR A 76 6.61 0.21 -14.37
C THR A 76 5.23 -0.18 -14.86
N ALA A 77 4.25 -0.29 -13.97
CA ALA A 77 2.86 -0.60 -14.33
C ALA A 77 2.13 0.62 -14.94
N ASN A 78 2.60 1.84 -14.66
CA ASN A 78 1.93 3.07 -15.08
C ASN A 78 2.77 3.96 -15.99
N LEU A 79 3.84 3.44 -16.60
CA LEU A 79 4.72 4.24 -17.45
C LEU A 79 3.94 5.01 -18.53
N VAL A 80 2.92 4.37 -19.13
CA VAL A 80 2.05 4.98 -20.15
C VAL A 80 1.23 6.18 -19.65
N ARG A 81 0.99 6.28 -18.34
CA ARG A 81 0.29 7.37 -17.66
C ARG A 81 1.26 8.42 -17.09
N LEU A 82 2.54 8.08 -17.02
CA LEU A 82 3.59 8.89 -16.41
C LEU A 82 4.58 9.45 -17.42
N ASN A 83 4.42 9.21 -18.72
CA ASN A 83 5.39 9.59 -19.75
C ASN A 83 5.08 10.92 -20.48
N ASP A 84 4.11 11.69 -19.99
CA ASP A 84 3.69 12.96 -20.58
C ASP A 84 3.03 13.86 -19.52
N ASP A 85 3.20 15.19 -19.63
CA ASP A 85 2.70 16.18 -18.68
C ASP A 85 1.17 16.15 -18.56
N TRP A 86 0.46 16.07 -19.68
CA TRP A 86 -1.00 16.04 -19.67
C TRP A 86 -1.52 14.77 -19.00
N LYS A 87 -0.86 13.63 -19.21
CA LYS A 87 -1.24 12.37 -18.57
C LYS A 87 -1.05 12.38 -17.07
N VAL A 88 0.05 12.96 -16.59
CA VAL A 88 0.30 13.15 -15.15
C VAL A 88 -0.76 14.06 -14.53
N ALA A 89 -1.06 15.20 -15.15
CA ALA A 89 -2.12 16.11 -14.70
C ALA A 89 -3.48 15.41 -14.64
N ARG A 90 -3.83 14.65 -15.69
CA ARG A 90 -5.06 13.87 -15.75
C ARG A 90 -5.13 12.80 -14.66
N LEU A 91 -4.01 12.15 -14.33
CA LEU A 91 -3.94 11.16 -13.26
C LEU A 91 -4.22 11.79 -11.89
N VAL A 92 -3.59 12.93 -11.58
CA VAL A 92 -3.80 13.65 -10.30
C VAL A 92 -5.25 14.13 -10.19
N GLN A 93 -5.78 14.76 -11.25
CA GLN A 93 -7.18 15.20 -11.29
C GLN A 93 -8.16 14.04 -11.12
N ARG A 94 -7.91 12.90 -11.77
CA ARG A 94 -8.77 11.72 -11.65
C ARG A 94 -8.72 11.15 -10.24
N ALA A 95 -7.53 11.03 -9.65
CA ALA A 95 -7.37 10.58 -8.27
C ALA A 95 -8.17 11.47 -7.30
N GLN A 96 -8.08 12.78 -7.45
CA GLN A 96 -8.83 13.74 -6.64
C GLN A 96 -10.34 13.59 -6.83
N SER A 97 -10.81 13.48 -8.08
CA SER A 97 -12.24 13.38 -8.40
C SER A 97 -12.89 12.10 -7.86
N VAL A 98 -12.12 11.03 -7.67
CA VAL A 98 -12.57 9.76 -7.10
C VAL A 98 -12.40 9.76 -5.57
N GLY A 99 -11.87 10.84 -4.99
CA GLY A 99 -11.80 11.01 -3.53
C GLY A 99 -10.51 10.51 -2.89
N PHE A 100 -9.44 10.23 -3.65
CA PHE A 100 -8.11 10.06 -3.06
C PHE A 100 -7.59 11.41 -2.56
N ASN A 101 -6.92 11.39 -1.41
CA ASN A 101 -6.36 12.59 -0.78
C ASN A 101 -4.83 12.51 -0.62
N THR A 102 -4.18 11.45 -1.10
CA THR A 102 -2.73 11.32 -1.08
C THR A 102 -2.30 10.43 -2.24
N ILE A 103 -1.19 10.75 -2.89
CA ILE A 103 -0.55 9.90 -3.90
C ILE A 103 0.79 9.45 -3.35
N VAL A 104 1.11 8.16 -3.53
CA VAL A 104 2.48 7.64 -3.44
C VAL A 104 2.95 7.42 -4.88
N LEU A 105 4.04 8.08 -5.27
CA LEU A 105 4.70 7.80 -6.55
C LEU A 105 5.95 6.97 -6.30
N ASP A 106 6.02 5.79 -6.92
CA ASP A 106 7.26 5.04 -7.01
C ASP A 106 8.20 5.71 -8.03
N ILE A 107 9.34 6.20 -7.57
CA ILE A 107 10.33 6.90 -8.39
C ILE A 107 11.53 6.02 -8.76
N LYS A 108 11.66 4.85 -8.12
CA LYS A 108 12.70 3.86 -8.43
C LYS A 108 12.10 2.46 -8.23
N PRO A 109 11.43 1.92 -9.28
CA PRO A 109 10.86 0.57 -9.25
C PRO A 109 11.93 -0.50 -9.06
N ILE A 110 11.45 -1.74 -8.88
CA ILE A 110 12.25 -2.96 -8.68
C ILE A 110 13.45 -3.08 -9.63
N VAL A 111 13.33 -2.57 -10.86
CA VAL A 111 14.37 -2.60 -11.92
C VAL A 111 15.59 -1.71 -11.60
N GLY A 112 15.54 -0.87 -10.57
CA GLY A 112 16.66 -0.03 -10.11
C GLY A 112 16.85 1.29 -10.87
N HIS A 113 16.13 1.49 -11.98
CA HIS A 113 16.18 2.73 -12.74
C HIS A 113 15.26 3.79 -12.12
N THR A 114 15.65 5.06 -12.16
CA THR A 114 14.82 6.16 -11.67
C THR A 114 13.85 6.67 -12.73
N LEU A 115 12.70 7.21 -12.32
CA LEU A 115 11.81 7.92 -13.24
C LEU A 115 12.33 9.33 -13.60
N TYR A 116 13.12 9.93 -12.72
CA TYR A 116 13.65 11.29 -12.83
C TYR A 116 15.16 11.24 -13.17
N PRO A 117 15.73 12.34 -13.72
CA PRO A 117 17.17 12.42 -13.94
C PRO A 117 17.92 12.44 -12.60
N SER A 118 18.67 11.37 -12.33
CA SER A 118 19.48 11.21 -11.12
C SER A 118 20.97 11.23 -11.44
N ALA A 119 21.78 11.73 -10.52
CA ALA A 119 23.24 11.64 -10.61
C ALA A 119 23.78 10.25 -10.21
N PHE A 120 22.96 9.42 -9.57
CA PHE A 120 23.39 8.16 -8.93
C PHE A 120 22.86 6.91 -9.61
N ALA A 121 21.76 7.01 -10.36
CA ALA A 121 21.10 5.88 -10.99
C ALA A 121 20.64 6.24 -12.42
N PRO A 122 20.67 5.28 -13.36
CA PRO A 122 20.18 5.50 -14.71
C PRO A 122 18.66 5.73 -14.70
N LYS A 123 18.20 6.58 -15.62
CA LYS A 123 16.77 6.84 -15.81
C LYS A 123 16.13 5.72 -16.64
N LEU A 124 14.91 5.33 -16.30
CA LEU A 124 14.11 4.39 -17.08
C LEU A 124 13.68 5.07 -18.39
N ASP A 125 14.09 4.50 -19.52
CA ASP A 125 13.81 5.01 -20.87
C ASP A 125 12.64 4.30 -21.55
N SER A 126 12.36 3.05 -21.18
CA SER A 126 11.32 2.23 -21.78
C SER A 126 10.90 1.07 -20.87
N TRP A 127 9.64 0.69 -20.95
CA TRP A 127 9.12 -0.51 -20.30
C TRP A 127 7.89 -1.08 -21.03
N ARG A 128 7.90 -2.37 -21.33
CA ARG A 128 6.84 -3.12 -22.04
C ARG A 128 6.34 -2.41 -23.31
N GLY A 129 7.27 -1.89 -24.11
CA GLY A 129 6.95 -1.19 -25.36
C GLY A 129 6.41 0.24 -25.18
N VAL A 130 6.45 0.78 -23.97
CA VAL A 130 6.15 2.18 -23.67
C VAL A 130 7.44 2.93 -23.46
N ASP A 131 7.63 4.02 -24.21
CA ASP A 131 8.79 4.88 -24.06
C ASP A 131 8.55 5.98 -23.02
N MET A 132 9.61 6.32 -22.30
CA MET A 132 9.74 7.46 -21.41
C MET A 132 10.65 8.50 -22.08
N PRO A 133 10.12 9.67 -22.49
CA PRO A 133 10.93 10.68 -23.15
C PRO A 133 12.13 11.08 -22.30
N SER A 134 13.33 11.12 -22.89
CA SER A 134 14.59 11.32 -22.16
C SER A 134 14.60 12.60 -21.32
N ARG A 135 14.04 13.69 -21.84
CA ARG A 135 13.96 15.01 -21.19
C ARG A 135 12.78 15.16 -20.23
N PHE A 136 11.81 14.26 -20.24
CA PHE A 136 10.62 14.38 -19.41
C PHE A 136 10.91 13.91 -17.98
N ASP A 137 10.53 14.68 -16.97
CA ASP A 137 10.68 14.30 -15.56
C ASP A 137 9.29 14.09 -14.94
N PRO A 138 8.83 12.83 -14.82
CA PRO A 138 7.54 12.50 -14.23
C PRO A 138 7.42 12.91 -12.76
N LEU A 139 8.53 12.90 -12.01
CA LEU A 139 8.50 13.32 -10.60
C LEU A 139 8.28 14.82 -10.51
N ALA A 140 9.00 15.61 -11.30
CA ALA A 140 8.78 17.06 -11.35
C ALA A 140 7.36 17.40 -11.78
N ALA A 141 6.81 16.70 -12.78
CA ALA A 141 5.41 16.85 -13.20
C ALA A 141 4.43 16.51 -12.07
N MET A 142 4.63 15.38 -11.39
CA MET A 142 3.77 14.98 -10.27
C MET A 142 3.82 15.99 -9.13
N VAL A 143 5.02 16.49 -8.77
CA VAL A 143 5.17 17.53 -7.74
C VAL A 143 4.40 18.79 -8.10
N ARG A 144 4.46 19.25 -9.36
CA ARG A 144 3.71 20.43 -9.83
C ARG A 144 2.21 20.23 -9.68
N GLU A 145 1.68 19.13 -10.22
CA GLU A 145 0.25 18.88 -10.27
C GLU A 145 -0.33 18.56 -8.88
N CYS A 146 0.37 17.79 -8.05
CA CYS A 146 -0.03 17.53 -6.67
C CYS A 146 -0.06 18.81 -5.83
N LYS A 147 0.95 19.69 -5.94
CA LYS A 147 0.96 20.99 -5.26
C LYS A 147 -0.21 21.86 -5.70
N LYS A 148 -0.47 21.93 -7.01
CA LYS A 148 -1.59 22.69 -7.59
C LYS A 148 -2.95 22.21 -7.07
N SER A 149 -3.12 20.89 -6.91
CA SER A 149 -4.35 20.26 -6.41
C SER A 149 -4.44 20.18 -4.89
N GLY A 150 -3.44 20.66 -4.14
CA GLY A 150 -3.40 20.51 -2.68
C GLY A 150 -3.31 19.05 -2.20
N MET A 151 -2.80 18.16 -3.05
CA MET A 151 -2.71 16.72 -2.78
C MET A 151 -1.32 16.37 -2.24
N PRO A 152 -1.21 15.84 -1.01
CA PRO A 152 0.02 15.25 -0.51
C PRO A 152 0.62 14.22 -1.49
N LEU A 153 1.91 14.38 -1.76
CA LEU A 153 2.71 13.45 -2.57
C LEU A 153 3.77 12.82 -1.67
N LEU A 154 3.72 11.50 -1.55
CA LEU A 154 4.77 10.68 -0.96
C LEU A 154 5.60 10.07 -2.08
N VAL A 155 6.91 10.03 -1.87
CA VAL A 155 7.85 9.51 -2.86
C VAL A 155 8.42 8.20 -2.34
N SER A 156 8.21 7.13 -3.08
CA SER A 156 8.66 5.78 -2.75
C SER A 156 9.83 5.39 -3.64
N MET A 157 10.79 4.65 -3.09
CA MET A 157 11.87 4.04 -3.84
C MET A 157 12.24 2.69 -3.24
N ASN A 158 12.61 1.72 -4.07
CA ASN A 158 13.14 0.45 -3.59
C ASN A 158 14.58 0.65 -3.07
N ALA A 159 14.91 0.13 -1.88
CA ALA A 159 16.24 0.31 -1.29
C ALA A 159 17.27 -0.71 -1.80
N PHE A 160 16.89 -1.99 -1.89
CA PHE A 160 17.79 -3.11 -2.24
C PHE A 160 17.37 -3.84 -3.53
N SER A 161 16.51 -3.22 -4.35
CA SER A 161 16.06 -3.78 -5.62
C SER A 161 16.70 -3.01 -6.77
N GLU A 162 17.59 -3.70 -7.50
CA GLU A 162 18.41 -3.12 -8.57
C GLU A 162 18.39 -3.98 -9.86
N GLY A 163 17.34 -4.80 -10.04
CA GLY A 163 17.28 -5.76 -11.13
C GLY A 163 15.94 -6.46 -11.27
N HIS A 164 15.57 -6.79 -12.51
CA HIS A 164 14.34 -7.50 -12.83
C HIS A 164 14.56 -8.64 -13.82
N ARG A 165 14.37 -9.88 -13.37
CA ARG A 165 14.66 -11.10 -14.15
C ARG A 165 13.88 -11.19 -15.46
N ILE A 166 12.60 -10.80 -15.45
CA ILE A 166 11.77 -10.74 -16.68
C ILE A 166 12.33 -9.72 -17.68
N ALA A 167 12.82 -8.55 -17.23
CA ALA A 167 13.44 -7.59 -18.13
C ALA A 167 14.75 -8.13 -18.73
N GLN A 168 15.50 -8.93 -17.96
CA GLN A 168 16.70 -9.61 -18.46
C GLN A 168 16.40 -10.63 -19.57
N PHE A 169 15.38 -11.48 -19.39
CA PHE A 169 15.09 -12.56 -20.33
C PHE A 169 14.16 -12.14 -21.47
N ASP A 170 13.08 -11.44 -21.16
CA ASP A 170 12.04 -11.09 -22.13
C ASP A 170 12.29 -9.74 -22.81
N LYS A 171 13.38 -9.05 -22.43
CA LYS A 171 13.82 -7.76 -23.00
C LYS A 171 12.72 -6.70 -23.04
N ILE A 172 11.84 -6.71 -22.03
CA ILE A 172 10.74 -5.75 -21.91
C ILE A 172 11.19 -4.37 -21.41
N GLY A 173 12.48 -4.14 -21.20
CA GLY A 173 13.06 -2.92 -20.67
C GLY A 173 14.47 -3.20 -20.13
N PRO A 174 15.13 -2.23 -19.49
CA PRO A 174 16.45 -2.45 -18.95
C PRO A 174 16.41 -3.43 -17.78
N ALA A 175 17.35 -4.38 -17.76
CA ALA A 175 17.38 -5.46 -16.79
C ALA A 175 17.71 -5.00 -15.36
N GLY A 176 18.35 -3.82 -15.23
CA GLY A 176 18.69 -3.18 -13.96
C GLY A 176 20.20 -3.08 -13.71
N PRO A 177 20.67 -2.00 -13.07
CA PRO A 177 22.10 -1.74 -12.90
C PRO A 177 22.78 -2.71 -11.91
N GLY A 178 22.03 -3.30 -10.99
CA GLY A 178 22.55 -4.25 -9.99
C GLY A 178 23.06 -5.54 -10.61
N LEU A 179 22.53 -5.95 -11.76
CA LEU A 179 22.95 -7.18 -12.45
C LEU A 179 24.41 -7.13 -12.92
N ALA A 180 24.99 -5.94 -13.11
CA ALA A 180 26.39 -5.75 -13.46
C ALA A 180 27.36 -5.91 -12.27
N LYS A 181 26.85 -5.84 -11.03
CA LYS A 181 27.65 -5.85 -9.80
C LYS A 181 27.44 -7.15 -9.02
N ARG A 182 28.05 -8.24 -9.48
CA ARG A 182 27.86 -9.59 -8.92
C ARG A 182 28.26 -9.69 -7.44
N ASP A 183 29.25 -8.92 -7.02
CA ASP A 183 29.73 -8.80 -5.65
C ASP A 183 28.73 -8.09 -4.71
N GLN A 184 27.72 -7.42 -5.26
CA GLN A 184 26.69 -6.67 -4.51
C GLN A 184 25.32 -7.35 -4.59
N GLN A 185 25.27 -8.60 -5.09
CA GLN A 185 24.02 -9.36 -5.22
C GLN A 185 23.89 -10.38 -4.09
N SER A 186 22.70 -10.45 -3.51
CA SER A 186 22.30 -11.54 -2.62
C SER A 186 21.51 -12.59 -3.42
N VAL A 187 21.84 -13.87 -3.23
CA VAL A 187 21.12 -15.00 -3.83
C VAL A 187 20.19 -15.60 -2.78
N LEU A 188 18.89 -15.60 -3.06
CA LEU A 188 17.90 -16.32 -2.27
C LEU A 188 17.62 -17.67 -2.93
N TYR A 189 17.81 -18.76 -2.20
CA TYR A 189 17.39 -20.10 -2.62
C TYR A 189 15.97 -20.34 -2.10
N GLU A 190 15.01 -20.53 -3.02
CA GLU A 190 13.67 -20.98 -2.68
C GLU A 190 13.62 -22.51 -2.73
N ALA A 191 13.10 -23.14 -1.68
CA ALA A 191 12.91 -24.59 -1.66
C ALA A 191 11.67 -24.97 -2.49
N ASP A 192 11.87 -25.77 -3.54
CA ASP A 192 10.77 -26.42 -4.26
C ASP A 192 10.33 -27.67 -3.47
N VAL A 193 9.30 -27.52 -2.63
CA VAL A 193 8.76 -28.62 -1.84
C VAL A 193 7.80 -29.43 -2.68
N ARG A 194 8.23 -30.63 -3.11
CA ARG A 194 7.38 -31.58 -3.83
C ARG A 194 6.98 -32.74 -2.92
N VAL A 195 5.67 -32.99 -2.82
CA VAL A 195 5.14 -34.21 -2.20
C VAL A 195 5.06 -35.28 -3.27
N ILE A 196 5.85 -36.35 -3.10
CA ILE A 196 5.80 -37.53 -3.96
C ILE A 196 5.06 -38.61 -3.20
N ALA A 197 3.84 -38.94 -3.63
CA ALA A 197 3.15 -40.12 -3.15
C ALA A 197 3.86 -41.36 -3.70
N ARG A 198 4.33 -42.25 -2.83
CA ARG A 198 4.75 -43.59 -3.24
C ARG A 198 3.49 -44.46 -3.28
N GLU A 199 3.15 -44.96 -4.46
CA GLU A 199 2.21 -46.08 -4.54
C GLU A 199 2.89 -47.30 -3.88
N THR A 200 2.32 -47.76 -2.78
CA THR A 200 2.61 -49.10 -2.25
C THR A 200 2.03 -50.11 -3.23
N ALA A 201 2.90 -50.89 -3.88
CA ALA A 201 2.49 -52.03 -4.67
C ALA A 201 1.67 -52.97 -3.78
N SER A 202 0.45 -53.28 -4.23
CA SER A 202 -0.39 -54.32 -3.65
C SER A 202 0.21 -55.68 -3.97
N GLU A 203 0.56 -56.45 -2.93
CA GLU A 203 0.86 -57.89 -3.02
C GLU A 203 -0.36 -58.72 -3.43
#